data_AF-A0A0W1GGL1-F1
#
_entry.id   AF-A0A0W1GGL1-F1
#
_cell.length_a   1.000
_cell.length_b   1.000
_cell.length_c   1.000
_cell.angle_alpha   90.00
_cell.angle_beta   90.00
_cell.angle_gamma   90.00
#
_symmetry.space_group_name_H-M   'P 1'
#
loop_
_entity.id
_entity.type
_entity.pdbx_description
1 polymer ?
#
loop_
_entity_poly.entity_id
_entity_poly.type
_entity_poly.pdbx_seq_one_letter_code
_entity_poly.pdbx_strand_id
1 'polypeptide(L)'
;MQSENRIFDDLAKMINGIAGTVAGAGREAEAAMRERAKEFVGRMDFVSREEFEAVKEMAAKARAEAETLKARLDKLEGASKPAAAPKAAAAPKPAAKPAAKSAPRKPKA
;
A
#
# COMPACT_ATOMS: atom_id res chain seq x y z
N MET A 1 71.00 9.18 -33.51
CA MET A 1 70.75 9.51 -32.09
C MET A 1 69.86 10.75 -31.88
N GLN A 2 69.46 11.54 -32.89
CA GLN A 2 68.67 12.78 -32.70
C GLN A 2 67.16 12.69 -33.04
N SER A 3 66.72 11.67 -33.77
CA SER A 3 65.33 11.52 -34.23
C SER A 3 64.41 10.88 -33.18
N GLU A 4 64.96 9.98 -32.36
CA GLU A 4 64.20 9.21 -31.37
C GLU A 4 63.62 10.12 -30.27
N ASN A 5 64.41 11.08 -29.75
CA ASN A 5 63.96 12.02 -28.73
C ASN A 5 62.84 12.97 -29.19
N ARG A 6 62.69 13.21 -30.49
CA ARG A 6 61.73 14.20 -31.01
C ARG A 6 60.30 13.65 -31.02
N ILE A 7 60.13 12.37 -31.32
CA ILE A 7 58.83 11.68 -31.26
C ILE A 7 58.34 11.57 -29.81
N PHE A 8 59.24 11.28 -28.87
CA PHE A 8 58.91 11.23 -27.44
C PHE A 8 58.56 12.63 -26.88
N ASP A 9 59.24 13.69 -27.32
CA ASP A 9 58.96 15.07 -26.88
C ASP A 9 57.62 15.59 -27.44
N ASP A 10 57.31 15.28 -28.70
CA ASP A 10 56.00 15.61 -29.30
C ASP A 10 54.86 14.83 -28.63
N LEU A 11 55.09 13.56 -28.28
CA LEU A 11 54.14 12.77 -27.49
C LEU A 11 53.95 13.35 -26.08
N ALA A 12 55.02 13.78 -25.41
CA ALA A 12 54.92 14.40 -24.09
C ALA A 12 54.15 15.74 -24.14
N LYS A 13 54.37 16.56 -25.17
CA LYS A 13 53.60 17.80 -25.40
C LYS A 13 52.14 17.49 -25.71
N MET A 14 51.88 16.47 -26.52
CA MET A 14 50.52 16.01 -26.82
C MET A 14 49.80 15.48 -25.58
N ILE A 15 50.46 14.65 -24.76
CA ILE A 15 49.90 14.13 -23.51
C ILE A 15 49.61 15.27 -22.53
N ASN A 16 50.51 16.23 -22.38
CA ASN A 16 50.28 17.40 -21.52
C ASN A 16 49.14 18.29 -22.05
N GLY A 17 49.06 18.49 -23.37
CA GLY A 17 47.94 19.21 -24.00
C GLY A 17 46.59 18.50 -23.82
N ILE A 18 46.57 17.17 -24.03
CA ILE A 18 45.40 16.33 -23.82
C ILE A 18 44.99 16.33 -22.35
N ALA A 19 45.94 16.14 -21.42
CA ALA A 19 45.67 16.17 -19.99
C ALA A 19 45.05 17.52 -19.55
N GLY A 20 45.54 18.64 -20.10
CA GLY A 20 44.95 19.96 -19.87
C GLY A 20 43.52 20.09 -20.38
N THR A 21 43.25 19.64 -21.61
CA THR A 21 41.89 19.66 -22.17
C THR A 21 40.92 18.69 -21.48
N VAL A 22 41.38 17.51 -21.05
CA VAL A 22 40.58 16.51 -20.32
C VAL A 22 40.28 17.00 -18.90
N ALA A 23 41.22 17.67 -18.24
CA ALA A 23 40.98 18.26 -16.92
C ALA A 23 39.98 19.44 -16.98
N GLY A 24 40.02 20.25 -18.04
CA GLY A 24 39.04 21.32 -18.29
C GLY A 24 37.65 20.76 -18.65
N ALA A 25 37.60 19.88 -19.65
CA ALA A 25 36.37 19.21 -20.09
C ALA A 25 35.75 18.36 -18.97
N GLY A 26 36.57 17.78 -18.08
CA GLY A 26 36.09 17.03 -16.92
C GLY A 26 35.32 17.90 -15.92
N ARG A 27 35.78 19.12 -15.64
CA ARG A 27 35.06 20.04 -14.74
C ARG A 27 33.74 20.52 -15.35
N GLU A 28 33.74 20.80 -16.65
CA GLU A 28 32.51 21.18 -17.37
C GLU A 28 31.53 20.00 -17.47
N ALA A 29 32.03 18.79 -17.71
CA ALA A 29 31.24 17.57 -17.72
C ALA A 29 30.65 17.26 -16.34
N GLU A 30 31.40 17.46 -15.25
CA GLU A 30 30.90 17.28 -13.90
C GLU A 30 29.75 18.25 -13.58
N ALA A 31 29.91 19.54 -13.95
CA ALA A 31 28.86 20.53 -13.77
C ALA A 31 27.59 20.17 -14.57
N ALA A 32 27.74 19.80 -15.83
CA ALA A 32 26.63 19.38 -16.70
C ALA A 32 25.97 18.08 -16.21
N MET A 33 26.76 17.12 -15.70
CA MET A 33 26.24 15.89 -15.12
C MET A 33 25.44 16.16 -13.85
N ARG A 34 25.91 17.07 -12.99
CA ARG A 34 25.22 17.43 -11.75
C ARG A 34 23.90 18.15 -12.02
N GLU A 35 23.85 19.01 -13.02
CA GLU A 35 22.63 19.68 -13.48
C GLU A 35 21.63 18.66 -14.03
N ARG A 36 22.06 17.78 -14.94
CA ARG A 36 21.23 16.69 -15.46
C ARG A 36 20.74 15.74 -14.36
N ALA A 37 21.56 15.45 -13.37
CA ALA A 37 21.17 14.61 -12.24
C ALA A 37 20.08 15.28 -11.39
N LYS A 38 20.19 16.60 -11.12
CA LYS A 38 19.15 17.36 -10.41
C LYS A 38 17.84 17.38 -11.18
N GLU A 39 17.88 17.64 -12.49
CA GLU A 39 16.70 17.57 -13.33
C GLU A 39 16.10 16.17 -13.38
N PHE A 40 16.94 15.13 -13.49
CA PHE A 40 16.48 13.75 -13.53
C PHE A 40 15.77 13.37 -12.23
N VAL A 41 16.37 13.69 -11.08
CA VAL A 41 15.74 13.46 -9.77
C VAL A 41 14.46 14.28 -9.60
N GLY A 42 14.44 15.52 -10.08
CA GLY A 42 13.23 16.36 -10.07
C GLY A 42 12.11 15.87 -11.00
N ARG A 43 12.46 15.11 -12.06
CA ARG A 43 11.50 14.45 -12.96
C ARG A 43 11.02 13.09 -12.44
N MET A 44 11.68 12.52 -11.44
CA MET A 44 11.18 11.32 -10.79
C MET A 44 10.01 11.70 -9.88
N ASP A 45 8.92 10.94 -9.91
CA ASP A 45 7.74 11.12 -9.05
C ASP A 45 8.07 10.79 -7.58
N PHE A 46 8.95 11.58 -6.97
CA PHE A 46 9.32 11.45 -5.58
C PHE A 46 8.31 12.17 -4.70
N VAL A 47 7.72 11.45 -3.76
CA VAL A 47 6.92 12.04 -2.69
C VAL A 47 7.87 12.68 -1.69
N SER A 48 7.71 13.98 -1.44
CA SER A 48 8.53 14.65 -0.45
C SER A 48 8.23 14.11 0.95
N ARG A 49 9.20 14.24 1.86
CA ARG A 49 9.00 13.80 3.25
C ARG A 49 7.84 14.54 3.92
N GLU A 50 7.63 15.80 3.58
CA GLU A 50 6.57 16.63 4.14
C GLU A 50 5.19 16.16 3.67
N GLU A 51 5.02 15.90 2.37
CA GLU A 51 3.78 15.31 1.83
C GLU A 51 3.49 13.94 2.44
N PHE A 52 4.53 13.11 2.61
CA PHE A 52 4.40 11.81 3.25
C PHE A 52 3.90 11.92 4.69
N GLU A 53 4.50 12.82 5.50
CA GLU A 53 4.05 13.02 6.87
C GLU A 53 2.63 13.62 6.93
N ALA A 54 2.28 14.55 6.02
CA ALA A 54 0.93 15.10 5.93
C ALA A 54 -0.12 14.02 5.62
N VAL A 55 0.14 13.14 4.65
CA VAL A 55 -0.76 12.03 4.30
C VAL A 55 -0.84 11.01 5.44
N LYS A 56 0.27 10.72 6.11
CA LYS A 56 0.32 9.82 7.26
C LYS A 56 -0.52 10.34 8.43
N GLU A 57 -0.43 11.63 8.75
CA GLU A 57 -1.28 12.25 9.75
C GLU A 57 -2.76 12.23 9.36
N MET A 58 -3.07 12.55 8.10
CA MET A 58 -4.43 12.48 7.58
C MET A 58 -4.99 11.05 7.69
N ALA A 59 -4.19 10.04 7.32
CA ALA A 59 -4.59 8.64 7.42
C ALA A 59 -4.81 8.20 8.87
N ALA A 60 -3.98 8.66 9.81
CA ALA A 60 -4.15 8.38 11.23
C ALA A 60 -5.45 9.00 11.78
N LYS A 61 -5.71 10.27 11.46
CA LYS A 61 -6.96 10.97 11.84
C LYS A 61 -8.19 10.26 11.26
N ALA A 62 -8.16 9.93 9.98
CA ALA A 62 -9.25 9.22 9.32
C ALA A 62 -9.55 7.86 9.96
N ARG A 63 -8.52 7.10 10.40
CA ARG A 63 -8.73 5.84 11.12
C ARG A 63 -9.39 6.05 12.49
N ALA A 64 -8.95 7.05 13.24
CA ALA A 64 -9.56 7.37 14.54
C ALA A 64 -11.04 7.82 14.39
N GLU A 65 -11.33 8.61 13.37
CA GLU A 65 -12.69 9.02 13.05
C GLU A 65 -13.55 7.82 12.61
N ALA A 66 -13.01 6.90 11.80
CA ALA A 66 -13.69 5.69 11.39
C ALA A 66 -14.04 4.78 12.58
N GLU A 67 -13.15 4.62 13.56
CA GLU A 67 -13.44 3.87 14.80
C GLU A 67 -14.55 4.55 15.62
N THR A 68 -14.51 5.88 15.73
CA THR A 68 -15.55 6.65 16.41
C THR A 68 -16.91 6.49 15.74
N LEU A 69 -16.95 6.55 14.41
CA LEU A 69 -18.18 6.36 13.63
C LEU A 69 -18.72 4.93 13.75
N LYS A 70 -17.86 3.91 13.69
CA LYS A 70 -18.26 2.51 13.93
C LYS A 70 -18.90 2.35 15.32
N ALA A 71 -18.28 2.89 16.36
CA ALA A 71 -18.84 2.83 17.71
C ALA A 71 -20.20 3.55 17.83
N ARG A 72 -20.44 4.61 17.03
CA ARG A 72 -21.75 5.26 16.95
C ARG A 72 -22.77 4.41 16.20
N LEU A 73 -22.37 3.79 15.09
CA LEU A 73 -23.22 2.88 14.33
C LEU A 73 -23.64 1.69 15.18
N ASP A 74 -22.72 1.03 15.88
CA ASP A 74 -23.04 -0.11 16.75
C ASP A 74 -24.07 0.26 17.83
N LYS A 75 -23.96 1.46 18.41
CA LYS A 75 -24.94 1.96 19.39
C LYS A 75 -26.31 2.22 18.78
N LEU A 76 -26.37 2.79 17.58
CA LEU A 76 -27.60 3.12 16.89
C LEU A 76 -28.29 1.87 16.33
N GLU A 77 -27.53 0.93 15.76
CA GLU A 77 -28.02 -0.36 15.27
C GLU A 77 -28.47 -1.26 16.43
N GLY A 78 -27.75 -1.25 17.54
CA GLY A 78 -28.16 -1.93 18.77
C GLY A 78 -29.46 -1.36 19.36
N ALA A 79 -29.66 -0.04 19.29
CA ALA A 79 -30.89 0.62 19.73
C ALA A 79 -32.06 0.44 18.75
N SER A 80 -31.78 0.23 17.46
CA SER A 80 -32.80 0.09 16.41
C SER A 80 -33.30 -1.35 16.25
N LYS A 81 -32.64 -2.34 16.88
CA LYS A 81 -33.15 -3.71 16.93
C LYS A 81 -34.32 -3.75 17.91
N PRO A 82 -35.57 -3.98 17.46
CA PRO A 82 -36.70 -4.06 18.37
C PRO A 82 -36.43 -5.19 19.34
N ALA A 83 -36.45 -4.89 20.64
CA ALA A 83 -36.39 -5.90 21.69
C ALA A 83 -37.50 -6.91 21.39
N ALA A 84 -37.10 -8.12 20.96
CA ALA A 84 -38.03 -9.22 20.79
C ALA A 84 -38.75 -9.40 22.12
N ALA A 85 -40.06 -9.18 22.13
CA ALA A 85 -40.90 -9.28 23.30
C ALA A 85 -40.61 -10.61 24.04
N PRO A 86 -40.60 -10.62 25.39
CA PRO A 86 -40.36 -11.85 26.12
C PRO A 86 -41.48 -12.83 25.77
N LYS A 87 -41.10 -13.91 25.08
CA LYS A 87 -42.04 -14.98 24.72
C LYS A 87 -42.52 -15.61 26.04
N ALA A 88 -43.74 -15.24 26.43
CA ALA A 88 -44.42 -15.73 27.61
C ALA A 88 -44.41 -17.27 27.62
N ALA A 89 -44.23 -17.80 28.83
CA ALA A 89 -44.07 -19.19 29.20
C ALA A 89 -44.92 -20.18 28.38
N ALA A 90 -44.26 -21.12 27.71
CA ALA A 90 -44.89 -22.36 27.26
C ALA A 90 -45.05 -23.30 28.47
N ALA A 91 -46.28 -23.43 28.96
CA ALA A 91 -46.65 -24.43 29.96
C ALA A 91 -46.41 -25.87 29.45
N PRO A 92 -45.97 -26.82 30.30
CA PRO A 92 -45.75 -28.20 29.87
C PRO A 92 -47.11 -28.93 29.80
N LYS A 93 -47.45 -29.52 28.65
CA LYS A 93 -48.52 -30.53 28.58
C LYS A 93 -47.90 -31.93 28.65
N PRO A 94 -48.47 -32.84 29.48
CA PRO A 94 -47.85 -34.11 29.82
C PRO A 94 -48.01 -35.16 28.72
N ALA A 95 -47.10 -36.13 28.76
CA ALA A 95 -46.98 -37.24 27.83
C ALA A 95 -48.18 -38.20 27.85
N ALA A 96 -48.55 -38.72 26.67
CA ALA A 96 -49.22 -40.00 26.55
C ALA A 96 -48.57 -40.79 25.39
N LYS A 97 -47.99 -41.94 25.75
CA LYS A 97 -47.33 -42.91 24.87
C LYS A 97 -48.36 -43.80 24.12
N PRO A 98 -47.94 -44.54 23.07
CA PRO A 98 -48.78 -44.99 21.96
C PRO A 98 -49.44 -46.36 22.22
N ALA A 99 -50.60 -46.60 21.61
CA ALA A 99 -51.20 -47.93 21.53
C ALA A 99 -51.57 -48.26 20.08
N ALA A 100 -51.15 -49.46 19.67
CA ALA A 100 -51.13 -49.95 18.31
C ALA A 100 -52.38 -50.77 17.95
N LYS A 101 -52.57 -50.93 16.63
CA LYS A 101 -53.24 -52.06 15.93
C LYS A 101 -54.74 -52.25 16.17
N SER A 102 -55.52 -52.08 15.09
CA SER A 102 -56.19 -53.21 14.41
C SER A 102 -56.95 -52.74 13.16
N ALA A 103 -56.47 -53.16 11.99
CA ALA A 103 -57.31 -53.39 10.81
C ALA A 103 -58.21 -54.63 11.11
N PRO A 104 -59.32 -54.89 10.38
CA PRO A 104 -59.17 -55.45 9.02
C PRO A 104 -60.38 -55.30 8.04
N ARG A 105 -60.15 -55.73 6.78
CA ARG A 105 -61.09 -56.23 5.74
C ARG A 105 -61.87 -55.17 4.94
N LYS A 106 -62.15 -55.29 3.64
CA LYS A 106 -61.61 -55.97 2.42
C LYS A 106 -62.43 -55.34 1.25
N PRO A 107 -62.02 -55.50 -0.03
CA PRO A 107 -62.37 -54.60 -1.14
C PRO A 107 -63.65 -54.97 -1.89
N LYS A 108 -64.22 -53.98 -2.61
CA LYS A 108 -65.16 -54.03 -3.76
C LYS A 108 -65.57 -52.56 -4.04
N ALA A 109 -65.60 -51.99 -5.24
CA ALA A 109 -65.55 -52.46 -6.62
C ALA A 109 -64.78 -51.44 -7.48
#